data_AF-A0A357B602-F1
#
_entry.id   AF-A0A357B602-F1
#
_cell.length_a   1.000
_cell.length_b   1.000
_cell.length_c   1.000
_cell.angle_alpha   90.00
_cell.angle_beta   90.00
_cell.angle_gamma   90.00
#
_symmetry.space_group_name_H-M   'P 1'
#
loop_
_entity.id
_entity.type
_entity.pdbx_description
1 polymer ?
#
loop_
_entity_poly.entity_id
_entity_poly.type
_entity_poly.pdbx_seq_one_letter_code
_entity_poly.pdbx_strand_id
1 'polypeptide(L)'
;MRLMIREAYHEKLDRLTQDVEKMALLVIERLDLALAALSDPNGIPATDAQRERFDSEDDIIDERCLALEKESVELLALQQPVAVDLRVIVAAFKIASDLERVGDLLLNLLEYSQALQSPQLFLTDDLVKVGGVAKEMLADAVRSFITRD
;
A
#
# COMPACT_ATOMS: atom_id res chain seq x y z
N MET A 1 -17.78 24.46 -22.69
CA MET A 1 -16.76 24.82 -21.68
C MET A 1 -17.05 24.24 -20.30
N ARG A 2 -18.19 24.55 -19.66
CA ARG A 2 -18.52 24.05 -18.29
C ARG A 2 -18.67 22.52 -18.16
N LEU A 3 -19.17 21.86 -19.21
CA LEU A 3 -19.27 20.38 -19.29
C LEU A 3 -17.88 19.72 -19.38
N MET A 4 -17.02 20.21 -20.28
CA MET A 4 -15.64 19.71 -20.44
C MET A 4 -14.79 19.86 -19.17
N ILE A 5 -14.98 20.93 -18.39
CA ILE A 5 -14.29 21.11 -17.10
C ILE A 5 -14.73 20.04 -16.09
N ARG A 6 -16.03 19.71 -16.08
CA ARG A 6 -16.58 18.69 -15.17
C ARG A 6 -16.15 17.28 -15.56
N GLU A 7 -16.11 16.97 -16.86
CA GLU A 7 -15.59 15.68 -17.35
C GLU A 7 -14.12 15.50 -16.99
N ALA A 8 -13.28 16.50 -17.26
CA ALA A 8 -11.87 16.48 -16.90
C ALA A 8 -11.63 16.36 -15.38
N TYR A 9 -12.53 16.90 -14.56
CA TYR A 9 -12.47 16.72 -13.10
C TYR A 9 -12.78 15.28 -12.69
N HIS A 10 -13.86 14.69 -13.20
CA HIS A 10 -14.19 13.30 -12.88
C HIS A 10 -13.11 12.32 -13.37
N GLU A 11 -12.49 12.57 -14.53
CA GLU A 11 -11.32 11.79 -14.98
C GLU A 11 -10.13 11.88 -14.03
N LYS A 12 -9.96 12.98 -13.28
CA LYS A 12 -8.93 13.07 -12.24
C LYS A 12 -9.32 12.28 -10.98
N LEU A 13 -10.59 12.33 -10.57
CA LEU A 13 -11.07 11.51 -9.45
C LEU A 13 -10.93 10.01 -9.74
N ASP A 14 -11.24 9.59 -10.97
CA ASP A 14 -11.10 8.20 -11.38
C ASP A 14 -9.62 7.78 -11.40
N ARG A 15 -8.73 8.65 -11.87
CA ARG A 15 -7.28 8.41 -11.81
C ARG A 15 -6.76 8.32 -10.38
N LEU A 16 -7.16 9.22 -9.49
CA LEU A 16 -6.80 9.17 -8.07
C LEU A 16 -7.19 7.82 -7.45
N THR A 17 -8.40 7.34 -7.76
CA THR A 17 -8.88 6.03 -7.27
C THR A 17 -8.05 4.87 -7.84
N GLN A 18 -7.73 4.90 -9.13
CA GLN A 18 -6.90 3.89 -9.79
C GLN A 18 -5.46 3.89 -9.27
N ASP A 19 -4.92 5.04 -8.90
CA ASP A 19 -3.55 5.13 -8.39
C ASP A 19 -3.46 4.62 -6.95
N VAL A 20 -4.51 4.80 -6.13
CA VAL A 20 -4.66 4.10 -4.85
C VAL A 20 -4.70 2.58 -5.05
N GLU A 21 -5.48 2.09 -6.02
CA GLU A 21 -5.54 0.65 -6.35
C GLU A 21 -4.16 0.09 -6.73
N LYS A 22 -3.43 0.80 -7.60
CA LYS A 22 -2.07 0.37 -8.00
C LYS A 22 -1.10 0.34 -6.82
N MET A 23 -1.13 1.35 -5.96
CA MET A 23 -0.29 1.37 -4.75
C MET A 23 -0.65 0.21 -3.81
N ALA A 24 -1.94 -0.06 -3.63
CA ALA A 24 -2.39 -1.20 -2.83
C ALA A 24 -1.93 -2.55 -3.38
N LEU A 25 -1.98 -2.75 -4.70
CA LEU A 25 -1.48 -3.97 -5.34
C LEU A 25 0.02 -4.17 -5.09
N LEU A 26 0.82 -3.10 -5.13
CA LEU A 26 2.25 -3.15 -4.79
C LEU A 26 2.46 -3.57 -3.33
N VAL A 27 1.72 -2.98 -2.40
CA VAL A 27 1.79 -3.32 -0.96
C VAL A 27 1.34 -4.77 -0.69
N ILE A 28 0.33 -5.27 -1.42
CA ILE A 28 -0.12 -6.67 -1.31
C ILE A 28 0.95 -7.63 -1.84
N GLU A 29 1.56 -7.32 -2.98
CA GLU A 29 2.67 -8.12 -3.53
C GLU A 29 3.86 -8.16 -2.57
N ARG A 30 4.16 -7.03 -1.95
CA ARG A 30 5.18 -6.90 -0.89
C ARG A 30 4.89 -7.77 0.32
N LEU A 31 3.65 -7.80 0.78
CA LEU A 31 3.23 -8.66 1.87
C LEU A 31 3.42 -10.14 1.50
N ASP A 32 3.09 -10.54 0.26
CA ASP A 32 3.32 -11.90 -0.21
C ASP A 32 4.81 -12.27 -0.22
N LEU A 33 5.68 -11.36 -0.70
CA LEU A 33 7.12 -11.56 -0.66
C LEU A 33 7.64 -11.67 0.77
N ALA A 34 7.16 -10.83 1.69
CA ALA A 34 7.55 -10.86 3.10
C ALA A 34 7.08 -12.16 3.80
N LEU A 35 5.88 -12.67 3.48
CA LEU A 35 5.41 -13.94 4.06
C LEU A 35 6.15 -15.14 3.50
N ALA A 36 6.45 -15.15 2.20
CA ALA A 36 7.29 -16.17 1.58
C ALA A 36 8.70 -16.17 2.21
N ALA A 37 9.24 -14.97 2.44
CA ALA A 37 10.51 -14.75 3.11
C ALA A 37 10.58 -15.34 4.52
N LEU A 38 9.52 -15.14 5.31
CA LEU A 38 9.39 -15.69 6.66
C LEU A 38 9.20 -17.21 6.67
N SER A 39 8.67 -17.78 5.61
CA SER A 39 8.41 -19.22 5.50
C SER A 39 9.62 -20.02 5.00
N ASP A 40 10.64 -19.35 4.45
CA ASP A 40 11.86 -20.01 3.96
C ASP A 40 12.73 -20.43 5.15
N PRO A 41 13.01 -21.73 5.35
CA PRO A 41 13.91 -22.21 6.40
C PRO A 41 15.34 -21.70 6.27
N ASN A 42 15.73 -21.23 5.08
CA ASN A 42 17.02 -20.61 4.80
C ASN A 42 17.00 -19.09 5.05
N GLY A 43 15.84 -18.53 5.43
CA GLY A 43 15.58 -17.13 5.72
C GLY A 43 15.55 -16.25 4.47
N ILE A 44 14.82 -15.13 4.53
CA ILE A 44 15.02 -14.01 3.60
C ILE A 44 15.07 -12.71 4.38
N PRO A 45 15.86 -11.74 3.89
CA PRO A 45 16.72 -11.80 2.71
C PRO A 45 18.08 -12.44 3.01
N ALA A 46 18.30 -13.61 2.41
CA ALA A 46 19.53 -14.39 2.52
C ALA A 46 20.72 -13.73 1.78
N THR A 47 20.49 -12.63 1.05
CA THR A 47 21.49 -11.92 0.26
C THR A 47 21.27 -10.41 0.27
N ASP A 48 22.36 -9.63 0.16
CA ASP A 48 22.31 -8.16 0.08
C ASP A 48 21.46 -7.66 -1.10
N ALA A 49 21.44 -8.39 -2.22
CA ALA A 49 20.65 -8.04 -3.40
C ALA A 49 19.13 -8.11 -3.16
N GLN A 50 18.65 -9.00 -2.29
CA GLN A 50 17.23 -9.08 -1.94
C GLN A 50 16.82 -7.93 -1.01
N ARG A 51 17.73 -7.45 -0.15
CA ARG A 51 17.52 -6.26 0.68
C ARG A 51 17.45 -5.01 -0.16
N GLU A 52 18.45 -4.79 -1.01
CA GLU A 52 18.49 -3.62 -1.90
C GLU A 52 17.23 -3.53 -2.76
N ARG A 53 16.74 -4.68 -3.26
CA ARG A 53 15.45 -4.72 -3.93
C ARG A 53 14.30 -4.34 -3.00
N PHE A 54 14.24 -4.88 -1.79
CA PHE A 54 13.20 -4.52 -0.82
C PHE A 54 13.24 -3.03 -0.42
N ASP A 55 14.39 -2.44 -0.19
CA ASP A 55 14.50 -1.02 0.10
C ASP A 55 14.05 -0.20 -1.11
N SER A 56 14.48 -0.58 -2.32
CA SER A 56 14.16 0.17 -3.54
C SER A 56 12.68 0.19 -3.92
N GLU A 57 11.92 -0.91 -3.75
CA GLU A 57 10.47 -0.86 -3.99
C GLU A 57 9.69 -0.28 -2.78
N ASP A 58 10.35 -0.02 -1.64
CA ASP A 58 9.76 0.73 -0.50
C ASP A 58 9.78 2.23 -0.82
N ASP A 59 10.91 2.73 -1.32
CA ASP A 59 11.02 4.08 -1.87
C ASP A 59 9.93 4.36 -2.94
N ILE A 60 9.58 3.35 -3.74
CA ILE A 60 8.49 3.45 -4.73
C ILE A 60 7.13 3.66 -4.04
N ILE A 61 6.87 2.98 -2.93
CA ILE A 61 5.62 3.15 -2.17
C ILE A 61 5.55 4.55 -1.58
N ASP A 62 6.64 5.04 -1.00
CA ASP A 62 6.74 6.41 -0.46
C ASP A 62 6.47 7.47 -1.53
N GLU A 63 7.13 7.34 -2.69
CA GLU A 63 6.92 8.24 -3.82
C GLU A 63 5.46 8.24 -4.29
N ARG A 64 4.80 7.08 -4.30
CA ARG A 64 3.38 6.96 -4.67
C ARG A 64 2.46 7.57 -3.63
N CYS A 65 2.77 7.40 -2.35
CA CYS A 65 2.04 8.03 -1.26
C CYS A 65 2.08 9.55 -1.41
N LEU A 66 3.28 10.13 -1.52
CA LEU A 66 3.47 11.57 -1.70
C LEU A 66 2.77 12.10 -2.94
N ALA A 67 2.78 11.35 -4.05
CA ALA A 67 2.07 11.73 -5.26
C ALA A 67 0.54 11.77 -5.06
N LEU A 68 -0.03 10.74 -4.41
CA LEU A 68 -1.46 10.66 -4.10
C LEU A 68 -1.91 11.75 -3.14
N GLU A 69 -1.12 12.01 -2.10
CA GLU A 69 -1.39 13.09 -1.14
C GLU A 69 -1.39 14.45 -1.83
N LYS A 70 -0.39 14.70 -2.68
CA LYS A 70 -0.29 15.93 -3.46
C LYS A 70 -1.48 16.11 -4.40
N GLU A 71 -1.84 15.08 -5.18
CA GLU A 71 -2.98 15.14 -6.09
C GLU A 71 -4.29 15.39 -5.34
N SER A 72 -4.47 14.74 -4.19
CA SER A 72 -5.63 14.94 -3.32
C SER A 72 -5.72 16.39 -2.84
N VAL A 73 -4.63 16.97 -2.36
CA VAL A 73 -4.57 18.38 -1.94
C VAL A 73 -4.86 19.34 -3.11
N GLU A 74 -4.29 19.07 -4.28
CA GLU A 74 -4.55 19.86 -5.50
C GLU A 74 -6.03 19.82 -5.90
N LEU A 75 -6.68 18.65 -5.86
CA LEU A 75 -8.10 18.50 -6.16
C LEU A 75 -8.97 19.26 -5.15
N LEU A 76 -8.66 19.17 -3.86
CA LEU A 76 -9.36 19.93 -2.82
C LEU A 76 -9.24 21.43 -3.05
N ALA A 77 -8.03 21.92 -3.34
CA ALA A 77 -7.76 23.34 -3.52
C ALA A 77 -8.40 23.91 -4.81
N LEU A 78 -8.31 23.17 -5.93
CA LEU A 78 -8.74 23.67 -7.24
C LEU A 78 -10.24 23.53 -7.49
N GLN A 79 -10.88 22.51 -6.91
CA GLN A 79 -12.26 22.14 -7.26
C GLN A 79 -13.27 22.38 -6.15
N GLN A 80 -12.82 22.54 -4.89
CA GLN A 80 -13.67 22.72 -3.71
C GLN A 80 -14.84 21.73 -3.65
N PRO A 81 -14.56 20.41 -3.74
CA PRO A 81 -15.59 19.39 -3.85
C PRO A 81 -16.43 19.28 -2.58
N VAL A 82 -17.63 18.73 -2.72
CA VAL A 82 -18.59 18.56 -1.62
C VAL A 82 -19.16 17.14 -1.60
N ALA A 83 -19.74 16.76 -0.47
CA ALA A 83 -20.44 15.49 -0.28
C ALA A 83 -19.60 14.27 -0.69
N VAL A 84 -20.02 13.55 -1.75
CA VAL A 84 -19.40 12.29 -2.17
C VAL A 84 -17.97 12.50 -2.66
N ASP A 85 -17.75 13.47 -3.55
CA ASP A 85 -16.43 13.70 -4.15
C ASP A 85 -15.39 14.12 -3.10
N LEU A 86 -15.82 14.93 -2.11
CA LEU A 86 -14.97 15.28 -0.98
C LEU A 86 -14.57 14.05 -0.16
N ARG A 87 -15.52 13.14 0.11
CA ARG A 87 -15.23 11.91 0.87
C ARG A 87 -14.27 11.00 0.11
N VAL A 88 -14.42 10.87 -1.21
CA VAL A 88 -13.52 10.07 -2.05
C VAL A 88 -12.10 10.59 -1.96
N ILE A 89 -11.89 11.91 -2.12
CA ILE A 89 -10.54 12.50 -2.07
C ILE A 89 -9.91 12.35 -0.68
N VAL A 90 -10.68 12.62 0.39
CA VAL A 90 -10.17 12.48 1.75
C VAL A 90 -9.86 11.01 2.10
N ALA A 91 -10.67 10.07 1.62
CA ALA A 91 -10.41 8.66 1.79
C ALA A 91 -9.16 8.23 1.02
N ALA A 92 -8.99 8.63 -0.24
CA ALA A 92 -7.80 8.36 -1.03
C ALA A 92 -6.53 8.87 -0.33
N PHE A 93 -6.55 10.10 0.19
CA PHE A 93 -5.45 10.69 0.95
C PHE A 93 -5.07 9.83 2.16
N LYS A 94 -6.06 9.41 2.97
CA LYS A 94 -5.81 8.61 4.17
C LYS A 94 -5.34 7.20 3.84
N ILE A 95 -5.97 6.55 2.87
CA ILE A 95 -5.61 5.20 2.43
C ILE A 95 -4.18 5.19 1.90
N ALA A 96 -3.74 6.22 1.16
CA ALA A 96 -2.36 6.32 0.71
C ALA A 96 -1.36 6.27 1.89
N SER A 97 -1.59 7.06 2.94
CA SER A 97 -0.76 7.03 4.16
C SER A 97 -0.86 5.69 4.91
N ASP A 98 -2.06 5.08 4.98
CA ASP A 98 -2.22 3.77 5.61
C ASP A 98 -1.48 2.67 4.82
N LEU A 99 -1.45 2.75 3.48
CA LEU A 99 -0.73 1.82 2.60
C LEU A 99 0.79 1.94 2.73
N GLU A 100 1.32 3.16 2.77
CA GLU A 100 2.75 3.41 3.03
C GLU A 100 3.16 2.82 4.38
N ARG A 101 2.36 3.08 5.41
CA ARG A 101 2.60 2.51 6.74
C ARG A 101 2.59 0.98 6.75
N VAL A 102 1.77 0.33 5.91
CA VAL A 102 1.83 -1.13 5.77
C VAL A 102 3.16 -1.55 5.12
N GLY A 103 3.62 -0.84 4.08
CA GLY A 103 4.95 -1.02 3.48
C GLY A 103 6.07 -0.99 4.52
N ASP A 104 6.13 0.08 5.31
CA ASP A 104 7.07 0.25 6.43
C ASP A 104 7.05 -0.93 7.41
N LEU A 105 5.85 -1.38 7.79
CA LEU A 105 5.70 -2.49 8.74
C LEU A 105 6.24 -3.80 8.16
N LEU A 106 6.17 -4.00 6.84
CA LEU A 106 6.77 -5.16 6.17
C LEU A 106 8.29 -5.09 6.15
N LEU A 107 8.87 -3.91 5.92
CA LEU A 107 10.31 -3.71 6.00
C LEU A 107 10.82 -4.02 7.42
N ASN A 108 10.18 -3.44 8.43
CA ASN A 108 10.49 -3.72 9.84
C ASN A 108 10.39 -5.22 10.18
N LEU A 109 9.35 -5.91 9.68
CA LEU A 109 9.16 -7.34 9.90
C LEU A 109 10.34 -8.16 9.34
N LEU A 110 10.87 -7.78 8.18
CA LEU A 110 12.04 -8.42 7.57
C LEU A 110 13.32 -8.09 8.32
N GLU A 111 13.50 -6.86 8.80
CA GLU A 111 14.67 -6.50 9.62
C GLU A 111 14.69 -7.29 10.94
N TYR A 112 13.52 -7.41 11.59
CA TYR A 112 13.39 -8.20 12.81
C TYR A 112 13.65 -9.69 12.58
N SER A 113 13.16 -10.26 11.47
CA SER A 113 13.40 -11.68 11.18
C SER A 113 14.89 -12.00 11.04
N GLN A 114 15.68 -11.07 10.49
CA GLN A 114 17.13 -11.23 10.33
C GLN A 114 17.90 -11.06 11.64
N ALA A 115 17.45 -10.16 12.51
CA ALA A 115 18.12 -9.88 13.79
C ALA A 115 18.01 -11.07 14.77
N LEU A 116 17.09 -12.01 14.53
CA LEU A 116 16.93 -13.20 15.34
C LEU A 116 18.10 -14.17 15.16
N GLN A 117 18.86 -14.41 16.24
CA GLN A 117 19.98 -15.37 16.27
C GLN A 117 19.55 -16.84 16.09
N SER A 118 18.24 -17.14 16.18
CA SER A 118 17.67 -18.47 15.97
C SER A 118 16.31 -18.36 15.26
N PRO A 119 16.31 -18.13 13.93
CA PRO A 119 15.09 -17.85 13.15
C PRO A 119 14.04 -18.97 13.23
N GLN A 120 14.52 -20.21 13.38
CA GLN A 120 13.72 -21.44 13.43
C GLN A 120 12.76 -21.52 14.64
N LEU A 121 12.96 -20.68 15.67
CA LEU A 121 12.16 -20.70 16.90
C LEU A 121 10.96 -19.74 16.87
N PHE A 122 10.92 -18.79 15.93
CA PHE A 122 9.88 -17.74 15.87
C PHE A 122 9.14 -17.66 14.53
N LEU A 123 9.69 -18.24 13.46
CA LEU A 123 9.03 -18.33 12.15
C LEU A 123 8.11 -19.56 12.14
N THR A 124 6.95 -19.41 12.75
CA THR A 124 5.95 -20.48 12.87
C THR A 124 4.89 -20.35 11.78
N ASP A 125 4.29 -21.49 11.39
CA ASP A 125 3.13 -21.54 10.50
C ASP A 125 2.02 -20.55 10.93
N ASP A 126 1.94 -20.21 12.21
CA ASP A 126 0.94 -19.29 12.74
C ASP A 126 1.17 -17.83 12.33
N LEU A 127 2.42 -17.38 12.25
CA LEU A 127 2.72 -16.02 11.77
C LEU A 127 2.34 -15.87 10.29
N VAL A 128 2.63 -16.91 9.49
CA VAL A 128 2.26 -16.95 8.07
C VAL A 128 0.74 -16.92 7.91
N LYS A 129 0.00 -17.66 8.74
CA LYS A 129 -1.48 -17.60 8.76
C LYS A 129 -2.00 -16.21 9.09
N VAL A 130 -1.46 -15.56 10.13
CA VAL A 130 -1.88 -14.20 10.52
C VAL A 130 -1.59 -13.21 9.39
N GLY A 131 -0.43 -13.32 8.75
CA GLY A 131 -0.11 -12.51 7.57
C GLY A 131 -1.06 -12.74 6.40
N GLY A 132 -1.45 -13.99 6.15
CA GLY A 132 -2.46 -14.33 5.14
C GLY A 132 -3.81 -13.65 5.41
N VAL A 133 -4.27 -13.67 6.66
CA VAL A 133 -5.50 -12.96 7.06
C VAL A 133 -5.36 -11.45 6.90
N ALA A 134 -4.22 -10.88 7.31
CA ALA A 134 -3.95 -9.46 7.12
C ALA A 134 -3.99 -9.05 5.64
N LYS A 135 -3.47 -9.90 4.74
CA LYS A 135 -3.54 -9.71 3.29
C LYS A 135 -4.97 -9.68 2.78
N GLU A 136 -5.78 -10.64 3.19
CA GLU A 136 -7.21 -10.71 2.81
C GLU A 136 -7.95 -9.46 3.28
N MET A 137 -7.75 -9.05 4.53
CA MET A 137 -8.34 -7.82 5.07
C MET A 137 -7.93 -6.57 4.29
N LEU A 138 -6.66 -6.45 3.93
CA LEU A 138 -6.17 -5.33 3.13
C LEU A 138 -6.78 -5.31 1.73
N ALA A 139 -6.80 -6.47 1.06
CA ALA A 139 -7.39 -6.60 -0.27
C ALA A 139 -8.89 -6.27 -0.27
N ASP A 140 -9.63 -6.71 0.75
CA ASP A 140 -11.05 -6.43 0.88
C ASP A 140 -11.33 -4.95 1.21
N ALA A 141 -10.53 -4.32 2.07
CA ALA A 141 -10.64 -2.90 2.38
C ALA A 141 -10.41 -2.02 1.13
N VAL A 142 -9.38 -2.34 0.36
CA VAL A 142 -9.06 -1.65 -0.91
C VAL A 142 -10.17 -1.88 -1.92
N ARG A 143 -10.68 -3.11 -2.05
CA ARG A 143 -11.81 -3.42 -2.93
C ARG A 143 -13.04 -2.60 -2.57
N SER A 144 -13.43 -2.55 -1.29
CA SER A 144 -14.57 -1.77 -0.80
C SER A 144 -14.44 -0.29 -1.18
N PHE A 145 -13.25 0.29 -1.02
CA PHE A 145 -12.99 1.67 -1.46
C PHE A 145 -13.19 1.86 -2.97
N ILE A 146 -12.62 0.98 -3.80
CA ILE A 146 -12.70 1.06 -5.26
C ILE A 146 -14.16 0.87 -5.75
N THR A 147 -14.88 -0.10 -5.17
CA THR A 147 -16.26 -0.41 -5.57
C THR A 147 -17.30 0.51 -4.93
N ARG A 148 -16.89 1.35 -3.97
CA ARG A 148 -17.77 2.24 -3.19
C ARG A 148 -18.86 1.46 -2.43
N ASP A 149 -18.48 0.32 -1.87
CA ASP A 149 -19.31 -0.56 -1.02
C ASP A 149 -19.04 -0.28 0.45
#